data_AF-A0A2V8YPI7-F1
#
_entry.id   AF-A0A2V8YPI7-F1
#
_cell.length_a   1.000
_cell.length_b   1.000
_cell.length_c   1.000
_cell.angle_alpha   90.00
_cell.angle_beta   90.00
_cell.angle_gamma   90.00
#
_symmetry.space_group_name_H-M   'P 1'
#
loop_
_entity.id
_entity.type
_entity.pdbx_description
1 polymer ?
#
loop_
_entity_poly.entity_id
_entity_poly.type
_entity_poly.pdbx_seq_one_letter_code
_entity_poly.pdbx_strand_id
1 'polypeptide(L)' 'MSNELRNFLTLSYDELEQVNLNAKEQRKNRIPVHKVQEERLKYLTDEKRIKAVTVLFSDLEGRLHMLDYDKKFLIKS' A
#
# COMPACT_ATOMS: atom_id res chain seq x y z
N MET A 1 -0.47 8.64 29.04
CA MET A 1 0.28 8.44 27.78
C MET A 1 0.85 7.04 27.83
N SER A 2 0.58 6.21 26.83
CA SER A 2 1.04 4.82 26.80
C SER A 2 2.57 4.77 26.80
N ASN A 3 3.15 4.03 27.75
CA ASN A 3 4.60 3.87 27.97
C ASN A 3 5.23 2.87 26.99
N GLU A 4 4.74 2.84 25.75
CA GLU A 4 5.18 1.85 24.76
C GLU A 4 6.49 2.28 24.10
N LEU A 5 7.53 1.48 24.33
CA LEU A 5 8.86 1.65 23.70
C LEU A 5 8.85 1.34 22.20
N ARG A 6 7.72 0.85 21.65
CA ARG A 6 7.56 0.46 20.25
C ARG A 6 6.24 1.02 19.72
N ASN A 7 6.32 1.72 18.59
CA ASN A 7 5.16 2.23 17.86
C ASN A 7 5.22 1.67 16.44
N PHE A 8 4.43 0.62 16.18
CA PHE A 8 4.35 0.01 14.86
C PHE A 8 3.20 0.63 14.06
N LEU A 9 3.45 0.86 12.77
CA LEU A 9 2.37 1.14 11.84
C LEU A 9 1.65 -0.18 11.56
N THR A 10 0.46 -0.34 12.13
CA THR A 10 -0.41 -1.50 11.92
C THR A 10 -1.80 -1.01 11.51
N LEU A 11 -2.47 -1.78 10.66
CA LEU A 11 -3.88 -1.62 10.37
C LEU A 11 -4.62 -2.79 11.02
N SER A 12 -5.72 -2.49 11.70
CA SER A 12 -6.69 -3.50 12.11
C SER A 12 -7.34 -4.15 10.89
N TYR A 13 -7.96 -5.32 11.08
CA TYR A 13 -8.68 -6.00 9.98
C TYR A 13 -9.80 -5.13 9.40
N ASP A 14 -10.54 -4.40 10.23
CA ASP A 14 -11.62 -3.52 9.79
C ASP A 14 -11.09 -2.35 8.94
N GLU A 15 -9.98 -1.73 9.37
CA GLU A 15 -9.31 -0.67 8.60
C GLU A 15 -8.79 -1.20 7.26
N LEU A 16 -8.19 -2.41 7.26
CA LEU A 16 -7.70 -3.05 6.06
C LEU A 16 -8.84 -3.36 5.07
N GLU A 17 -9.97 -3.88 5.56
CA GLU A 17 -11.16 -4.13 4.76
C GLU A 17 -11.67 -2.82 4.14
N GLN A 18 -11.78 -1.76 4.92
CA GLN A 18 -12.26 -0.46 4.45
C GLN A 18 -11.39 0.10 3.32
N VAL A 19 -10.06 -0.03 3.42
CA VAL A 19 -9.12 0.39 2.38
C VAL A 19 -9.28 -0.47 1.11
N ASN A 20 -9.45 -1.78 1.27
CA ASN A 20 -9.65 -2.70 0.14
C ASN A 20 -10.98 -2.44 -0.59
N LEU A 21 -12.05 -2.15 0.15
CA LEU A 21 -13.36 -1.79 -0.41
C LEU A 21 -13.27 -0.48 -1.19
N ASN A 22 -12.61 0.55 -0.65
CA ASN A 22 -12.37 1.79 -1.38
C ASN A 22 -11.60 1.52 -2.68
N ALA A 23 -10.51 0.76 -2.64
CA ALA A 23 -9.76 0.41 -3.86
C ALA A 23 -10.61 -0.37 -4.89
N LYS A 24 -11.56 -1.20 -4.43
CA LYS A 24 -12.53 -1.88 -5.30
C LYS A 24 -13.52 -0.90 -5.93
N GLU A 25 -14.02 0.08 -5.17
CA GLU A 25 -14.90 1.12 -5.66
C GLU A 25 -14.22 2.03 -6.70
N GLN A 26 -12.98 2.43 -6.46
CA GLN A 26 -12.20 3.21 -7.44
C GLN A 26 -12.10 2.50 -8.79
N ARG A 27 -11.86 1.18 -8.77
CA ARG A 27 -11.87 0.33 -9.98
C ARG A 27 -13.26 0.26 -10.61
N LYS A 28 -14.31 0.02 -9.81
CA LYS A 28 -15.71 -0.05 -10.28
C LYS A 28 -16.13 1.24 -10.98
N ASN A 29 -15.74 2.38 -10.43
CA ASN A 29 -16.06 3.71 -10.96
C ASN A 29 -15.14 4.14 -12.10
N ARG A 30 -14.20 3.29 -12.52
CA ARG A 30 -13.23 3.55 -13.60
C ARG A 30 -12.49 4.87 -13.37
N ILE A 31 -12.11 5.15 -12.13
CA ILE A 31 -11.32 6.35 -11.81
C ILE A 31 -10.04 6.32 -12.66
N PRO A 32 -9.67 7.43 -13.31
CA PRO A 32 -8.46 7.48 -14.12
C PRO A 32 -7.24 7.02 -13.33
N VAL A 33 -6.43 6.15 -13.94
CA VAL A 33 -5.28 5.49 -13.29
C VAL A 33 -4.32 6.51 -12.64
N HIS A 34 -4.06 7.64 -13.32
CA HIS A 34 -3.18 8.68 -12.79
C HIS A 34 -3.66 9.29 -11.47
N LYS A 35 -4.98 9.42 -11.25
CA LYS A 35 -5.53 9.95 -10.00
C LYS A 35 -5.33 8.98 -8.85
N VAL A 36 -5.58 7.69 -9.11
CA VAL A 36 -5.33 6.63 -8.12
C VAL A 36 -3.85 6.54 -7.81
N GLN A 37 -2.99 6.62 -8.83
CA GLN A 37 -1.54 6.61 -8.66
C GLN A 37 -1.07 7.79 -7.79
N GLU A 38 -1.54 9.00 -8.07
CA GLU A 38 -1.21 10.21 -7.29
C GLU A 38 -1.60 10.04 -5.81
N GLU A 39 -2.80 9.54 -5.52
CA GLU A 39 -3.27 9.28 -4.16
C GLU A 39 -2.33 8.29 -3.42
N ARG A 40 -1.95 7.18 -4.08
CA ARG A 40 -1.09 6.15 -3.48
C ARG A 40 0.34 6.63 -3.29
N LEU A 41 0.89 7.35 -4.28
CA LEU A 41 2.23 7.94 -4.19
C LEU A 41 2.31 9.01 -3.10
N LYS A 42 1.28 9.83 -2.95
CA LYS A 42 1.19 10.82 -1.88
C LYS A 42 1.23 10.15 -0.51
N TYR A 43 0.41 9.11 -0.29
CA TYR A 43 0.43 8.34 0.96
C TYR A 43 1.82 7.77 1.27
N LEU A 44 2.47 7.12 0.30
CA LEU A 44 3.81 6.56 0.47
C LEU A 44 4.87 7.63 0.73
N THR A 45 4.72 8.81 0.12
CA THR A 45 5.63 9.94 0.31
C THR A 45 5.51 10.51 1.72
N ASP A 46 4.28 10.76 2.17
CA ASP A 46 3.98 11.41 3.45
C ASP A 46 4.25 10.49 4.65
N GLU A 47 4.03 9.18 4.50
CA GLU A 47 4.23 8.21 5.58
C GLU A 47 5.72 7.87 5.79
N LYS A 48 6.32 8.46 6.83
CA LYS A 48 7.75 8.31 7.16
C LYS A 48 8.12 6.95 7.76
N ARG A 49 7.14 6.22 8.33
CA ARG A 49 7.36 4.92 8.99
C ARG A 49 7.59 3.79 7.99
N ILE A 50 6.99 3.87 6.80
CA ILE A 50 7.23 2.90 5.72
C ILE A 50 8.62 3.14 5.12
N LYS A 51 9.44 2.08 5.06
CA LYS A 51 10.82 2.12 4.52
C LYS A 51 10.97 1.32 3.23
N ALA A 52 10.26 0.22 3.13
CA ALA A 52 10.24 -0.66 1.97
C ALA A 52 8.79 -1.04 1.66
N VAL A 53 8.56 -1.47 0.42
CA VAL A 53 7.28 -1.96 -0.06
C VAL A 53 7.53 -3.33 -0.67
N THR A 54 6.82 -4.34 -0.17
CA THR A 54 6.80 -5.66 -0.79
C THR A 54 5.55 -5.79 -1.64
N VAL A 55 5.73 -6.15 -2.90
CA VAL A 55 4.64 -6.46 -3.82
C VAL A 55 4.52 -7.98 -3.92
N LEU A 56 3.35 -8.50 -3.53
CA LEU A 56 3.03 -9.92 -3.65
C LEU A 56 1.93 -10.11 -4.70
N PHE A 57 2.15 -11.03 -5.62
CA PHE A 57 1.15 -11.42 -6.60
C PHE A 57 1.37 -12.86 -7.05
N SER A 58 0.31 -13.49 -7.52
CA SER A 58 0.39 -14.78 -8.19
C SER A 58 0.43 -14.57 -9.70
N ASP A 59 1.30 -15.29 -10.40
CA ASP A 59 1.26 -15.35 -11.85
C ASP A 59 0.10 -16.23 -12.37
N LEU A 60 -0.01 -16.35 -13.69
CA LEU A 60 -1.07 -17.13 -14.34
C LEU A 60 -1.00 -18.63 -14.02
N GLU A 61 0.17 -19.14 -13.63
CA GLU A 61 0.36 -20.54 -13.22
C GLU A 61 0.11 -20.73 -11.71
N GLY A 62 -0.22 -19.66 -10.99
CA GLY A 62 -0.47 -19.67 -9.55
C GLY A 62 0.80 -19.60 -8.70
N ARG A 63 1.98 -19.34 -9.29
CA ARG A 63 3.21 -19.18 -8.51
C ARG A 63 3.19 -17.83 -7.81
N LEU A 64 3.44 -17.84 -6.50
CA LEU A 64 3.54 -16.63 -5.70
C LEU A 64 4.90 -15.97 -5.92
N HIS A 65 4.87 -14.72 -6.39
CA HIS A 65 6.03 -13.85 -6.49
C HIS A 65 6.00 -12.81 -5.38
N MET A 66 7.19 -12.53 -4.83
CA MET A 66 7.40 -11.53 -3.79
C MET A 66 8.55 -10.63 -4.26
N LEU A 67 8.26 -9.34 -4.43
CA LEU A 67 9.23 -8.35 -4.89
C LEU A 67 9.40 -7.28 -3.83
N ASP A 68 10.61 -7.14 -3.28
CA ASP A 68 10.93 -6.11 -2.30
C ASP A 68 11.53 -4.88 -2.96
N TYR A 69 10.95 -3.71 -2.68
CA TYR A 69 11.44 -2.43 -3.16
C TYR A 69 11.77 -1.50 -2.01
N ASP A 70 12.90 -0.79 -2.11
CA ASP A 70 13.13 0.39 -1.28
C ASP A 70 12.08 1.46 -1.64
N LYS A 71 11.47 2.09 -0.63
CA LYS A 71 10.39 3.05 -0.84
C LYS A 71 10.84 4.25 -1.68
N LYS A 72 12.07 4.75 -1.47
CA LYS A 72 12.58 5.92 -2.21
C LYS A 72 12.82 5.57 -3.67
N PHE A 73 13.24 4.33 -3.95
CA PHE A 73 13.35 3.83 -5.31
C PHE A 73 11.97 3.75 -5.97
N LEU A 74 10.99 3.11 -5.32
CA LEU A 74 9.63 2.94 -5.85
C LEU A 74 8.91 4.27 -6.13
N ILE A 75 9.11 5.30 -5.31
CA ILE A 75 8.49 6.62 -5.53
C ILE A 75 9.09 7.34 -6.76
N LYS A 76 10.33 7.03 -7.13
CA LYS A 76 11.05 7.70 -8.22
C LYS A 76 11.04 6.95 -9.54
N SER A 77 10.64 5.67 -9.54
CA SER A 77 10.62 4.78 -10.70
C SER A 77 9.50 5.11 -11.69
#